data_AF-A0A3D9KYX1-F1
#
_entry.id   AF-A0A3D9KYX1-F1
#
_cell.length_a   1.000
_cell.length_b   1.000
_cell.length_c   1.000
_cell.angle_alpha   90.00
_cell.angle_beta   90.00
_cell.angle_gamma   90.00
#
_symmetry.space_group_name_H-M   'P 1'
#
loop_
_entity.id
_entity.type
_entity.pdbx_description
1 polymer ?
#
loop_
_entity_poly.entity_id
_entity_poly.type
_entity_poly.pdbx_seq_one_letter_code
_entity_poly.pdbx_strand_id
1 'polypeptide(L)'
;MFTSNLGIFSELNSEYRRTAGLPPVSTLPAEGAPATFGTVICFTLIYTMMFELFVMGGPLFMGLITLTFLIALIVATVNAFAIFGGGEEAAKGLLRLSYVKSIGLLALVLGVLGQMIGLYSAFEAIQEMGSVSPAMLAGGLKVSSITTIWGLICYVLCLLVYLGLSAVAKKQ
;
A
#
# COMPACT_ATOMS: atom_id res chain seq x y z
N MET A 1 5.21 -21.57 26.03
CA MET A 1 6.12 -21.42 24.87
C MET A 1 6.10 -20.02 24.27
N PHE A 2 4.99 -19.25 24.35
CA PHE A 2 4.92 -17.87 23.86
C PHE A 2 5.43 -16.82 24.88
N THR A 3 5.38 -17.13 26.18
CA THR A 3 5.86 -16.27 27.28
C THR A 3 7.38 -16.21 27.42
N SER A 4 8.11 -17.23 26.96
CA SER A 4 9.58 -17.26 26.99
C SER A 4 10.21 -16.38 25.92
N ASN A 5 9.54 -16.16 24.78
CA ASN A 5 10.06 -15.33 23.68
C ASN A 5 9.96 -13.83 23.95
N LEU A 6 8.96 -13.38 24.71
CA LEU A 6 8.83 -11.97 25.12
C LEU A 6 9.91 -11.52 26.11
N GLY A 7 10.35 -12.41 27.00
CA GLY A 7 11.44 -12.15 27.93
C GLY A 7 12.76 -11.90 27.20
N ILE A 8 13.10 -12.75 26.23
CA ILE A 8 14.31 -12.62 25.41
C ILE A 8 14.28 -11.31 24.61
N PHE A 9 13.12 -10.93 24.06
CA PHE A 9 12.98 -9.67 23.32
C PHE A 9 13.17 -8.44 24.23
N SER A 10 12.71 -8.51 25.48
CA SER A 10 12.90 -7.43 26.46
C SER A 10 14.35 -7.30 26.93
N GLU A 11 15.06 -8.41 27.12
CA GLU A 11 16.48 -8.40 27.48
C GLU A 11 17.34 -7.87 26.34
N LEU A 12 17.13 -8.36 25.10
CA LEU A 12 17.84 -7.88 23.91
C LEU A 12 17.62 -6.38 23.66
N ASN A 13 16.41 -5.89 23.87
CA ASN A 13 16.11 -4.46 23.76
C ASN A 13 16.80 -3.64 24.87
N SER A 14 16.93 -4.19 26.09
CA SER A 14 17.66 -3.54 27.19
C SER A 14 19.17 -3.49 26.94
N GLU A 15 19.73 -4.55 26.33
CA GLU A 15 21.14 -4.67 25.97
C GLU A 15 21.50 -3.71 24.82
N TYR A 16 20.65 -3.64 23.79
CA TYR A 16 20.79 -2.71 22.67
C TYR A 16 20.74 -1.25 23.14
N ARG A 17 19.84 -0.91 24.05
CA ARG A 17 19.76 0.46 24.59
C ARG A 17 20.95 0.82 25.47
N ARG A 18 21.51 -0.14 26.22
CA ARG A 18 22.76 0.06 26.99
C ARG A 18 23.96 0.29 26.07
N THR A 19 24.07 -0.45 24.97
CA THR A 19 25.17 -0.29 24.00
C THR A 19 25.02 0.97 23.13
N ALA A 20 23.79 1.40 22.84
CA ALA A 20 23.50 2.60 22.05
C ALA A 20 23.45 3.91 22.87
N GLY A 21 23.65 3.86 24.20
CA GLY A 21 23.61 5.04 25.07
C GLY A 21 22.22 5.71 25.16
N LEU A 22 21.15 4.98 24.84
CA LEU A 22 19.79 5.50 24.83
C LEU A 22 19.21 5.51 26.26
N PRO A 23 18.45 6.57 26.64
CA PRO A 23 17.84 6.64 27.96
C PRO A 23 16.85 5.48 28.19
N PRO A 24 16.59 5.05 29.44
CA PRO A 24 15.65 3.97 29.72
C PRO A 24 14.22 4.31 29.26
N VAL A 25 13.42 3.29 28.92
CA VAL A 25 12.03 3.45 28.40
C VAL A 25 11.17 4.33 29.34
N SER A 26 11.40 4.23 30.65
CA SER A 26 10.66 4.96 31.69
C SER A 26 10.87 6.48 31.69
N THR A 27 11.89 6.99 31.01
CA THR A 27 12.19 8.43 30.91
C THR A 27 11.80 9.03 29.56
N LEU A 28 11.22 8.23 28.66
CA LEU A 28 10.64 8.78 27.44
C LEU A 28 9.39 9.57 27.83
N PRO A 29 9.23 10.81 27.33
CA PRO A 29 8.05 11.61 27.63
C PRO A 29 6.81 10.80 27.26
N ALA A 30 5.90 10.62 28.23
CA ALA A 30 4.62 9.97 28.01
C ALA A 30 3.94 10.66 26.83
N GLU A 31 3.58 9.87 25.83
CA GLU A 31 3.06 10.27 24.53
C GLU A 31 1.71 10.99 24.67
N GLY A 32 1.75 12.23 25.14
CA GLY A 32 0.62 13.13 25.35
C GLY A 32 0.40 14.07 24.16
N ALA A 33 0.72 13.63 22.94
CA ALA A 33 0.40 14.35 21.73
C ALA A 33 -1.04 14.01 21.30
N PRO A 34 -1.86 14.98 20.85
CA PRO A 34 -3.20 14.69 20.36
C PRO A 34 -3.10 13.67 19.21
N ALA A 35 -3.83 12.56 19.31
CA ALA A 35 -3.81 11.44 18.36
C ALA A 35 -4.00 11.85 16.88
N THR A 36 -4.52 13.05 16.64
CA THR A 36 -4.69 13.66 15.32
C THR A 36 -3.38 14.15 14.70
N PHE A 37 -2.41 14.65 15.48
CA PHE A 37 -1.14 15.19 14.96
C PHE A 37 -0.16 14.07 14.60
N GLY A 38 -0.11 13.00 15.40
CA GLY A 38 0.67 11.80 15.09
C GLY A 38 0.18 11.06 13.85
N THR A 39 -1.14 10.96 13.65
CA THR A 39 -1.72 10.33 12.45
C THR A 39 -1.41 11.14 11.20
N VAL A 40 -1.49 12.48 11.23
CA VAL A 40 -1.17 13.34 10.07
C VAL A 40 0.33 13.32 9.76
N ILE A 41 1.20 13.40 10.77
CA ILE A 41 2.67 13.31 10.58
C ILE A 41 3.06 11.92 10.07
N CYS A 42 2.46 10.85 10.58
CA CYS A 42 2.70 9.50 10.10
C CYS A 42 2.18 9.33 8.66
N PHE A 43 1.00 9.88 8.33
CA PHE A 43 0.45 9.86 6.98
C PHE A 43 1.32 10.66 6.00
N THR A 44 1.85 11.82 6.40
CA THR A 44 2.77 12.64 5.60
C THR A 44 4.17 12.03 5.50
N LEU A 45 4.72 11.44 6.57
CA LEU A 45 6.00 10.73 6.55
C LEU A 45 5.92 9.45 5.72
N ILE A 46 4.83 8.69 5.83
CA ILE A 46 4.55 7.54 4.96
C ILE A 46 4.42 8.02 3.51
N TYR A 47 3.70 9.11 3.24
CA TYR A 47 3.61 9.69 1.89
C TYR A 47 4.97 10.14 1.34
N THR A 48 5.80 10.80 2.15
CA THR A 48 7.15 11.25 1.79
C THR A 48 8.10 10.08 1.58
N MET A 49 8.09 9.06 2.44
CA MET A 49 8.90 7.85 2.27
C MET A 49 8.41 7.00 1.08
N MET A 50 7.11 7.02 0.80
CA MET A 50 6.54 6.42 -0.39
C MET A 50 6.93 7.18 -1.65
N PHE A 51 7.05 8.52 -1.63
CA PHE A 51 7.43 9.31 -2.80
C PHE A 51 8.90 9.07 -3.21
N GLU A 52 9.81 9.00 -2.24
CA GLU A 52 11.22 8.63 -2.48
C GLU A 52 11.35 7.19 -3.05
N LEU A 53 10.56 6.24 -2.54
CA LEU A 53 10.55 4.87 -3.06
C LEU A 53 9.72 4.70 -4.35
N PHE A 54 8.77 5.59 -4.65
CA PHE A 54 8.03 5.69 -5.91
C PHE A 54 8.94 6.19 -7.03
N VAL A 55 9.89 7.07 -6.71
CA VAL A 55 10.97 7.49 -7.62
C VAL A 55 11.98 6.35 -7.85
N MET A 56 12.27 5.52 -6.83
CA MET A 56 13.13 4.33 -6.97
C MET A 56 12.46 3.14 -7.67
N GLY A 57 11.15 2.95 -7.52
CA GLY A 57 10.38 1.82 -8.09
C GLY A 57 10.14 1.89 -9.60
N GLY A 58 10.67 2.93 -10.27
CA GLY A 58 10.55 3.14 -11.71
C GLY A 58 9.34 4.02 -12.07
N PRO A 59 9.55 5.17 -12.75
CA PRO A 59 8.48 6.09 -13.14
C PRO A 59 7.36 5.46 -13.99
N LEU A 60 7.68 4.40 -14.74
CA LEU A 60 6.75 3.75 -15.69
C LEU A 60 5.59 3.02 -14.99
N PHE A 61 5.88 2.09 -14.07
CA PHE A 61 4.82 1.28 -13.42
C PHE A 61 4.01 2.09 -12.44
N MET A 62 4.67 2.98 -11.71
CA MET A 62 4.00 3.88 -10.79
C MET A 62 3.13 4.89 -11.53
N GLY A 63 3.58 5.45 -12.65
CA GLY A 63 2.75 6.29 -13.54
C GLY A 63 1.52 5.57 -14.06
N LEU A 64 1.68 4.32 -14.52
CA LEU A 64 0.58 3.46 -14.99
C LEU A 64 -0.46 3.17 -13.90
N ILE A 65 -0.04 2.82 -12.69
CA ILE A 65 -0.96 2.55 -11.57
C ILE A 65 -1.71 3.84 -11.21
N THR A 66 -1.04 4.98 -11.16
CA THR A 66 -1.66 6.27 -10.83
C THR A 66 -2.67 6.70 -11.90
N LEU A 67 -2.37 6.48 -13.17
CA LEU A 67 -3.30 6.74 -14.28
C LEU A 67 -4.54 5.85 -14.16
N THR A 68 -4.34 4.56 -13.88
CA THR A 68 -5.45 3.61 -13.70
C THR A 68 -6.31 4.00 -12.50
N PHE A 69 -5.69 4.49 -11.42
CA PHE A 69 -6.38 4.99 -10.24
C PHE A 69 -7.20 6.26 -10.53
N LEU A 70 -6.67 7.20 -11.31
CA LEU A 70 -7.41 8.39 -11.74
C LEU A 70 -8.66 8.01 -12.56
N ILE A 71 -8.51 7.07 -13.51
CA ILE A 71 -9.63 6.56 -14.29
C ILE A 71 -10.66 5.90 -13.38
N ALA A 72 -10.21 5.07 -12.42
CA ALA A 72 -11.09 4.44 -11.44
C ALA A 72 -11.86 5.48 -10.60
N LEU A 73 -11.22 6.59 -10.22
CA LEU A 73 -11.84 7.66 -9.43
C LEU A 73 -12.94 8.39 -10.23
N ILE A 74 -12.68 8.71 -11.49
CA ILE A 74 -13.67 9.33 -12.41
C ILE A 74 -14.86 8.39 -12.59
N VAL A 75 -14.60 7.11 -12.87
CA VAL A 75 -15.67 6.13 -13.06
C VAL A 75 -16.45 5.93 -11.77
N ALA A 76 -15.80 5.88 -10.60
CA ALA A 76 -16.46 5.76 -9.31
C ALA A 76 -17.38 6.95 -9.00
N THR A 77 -16.95 8.18 -9.28
CA THR A 77 -17.76 9.39 -9.06
C THR A 77 -18.96 9.48 -10.01
N VAL A 78 -18.80 9.15 -11.29
CA VAL A 78 -19.91 9.09 -12.26
C VAL A 78 -20.92 8.01 -11.87
N ASN A 79 -20.47 6.85 -11.42
CA ASN A 79 -21.34 5.76 -10.96
C ASN A 79 -22.08 6.11 -9.66
N ALA A 80 -21.42 6.79 -8.72
CA ALA A 80 -22.07 7.28 -7.51
C ALA A 80 -23.25 8.20 -7.88
N PHE A 81 -23.03 9.20 -8.74
CA PHE A 81 -24.08 10.11 -9.20
C PHE A 81 -25.23 9.39 -9.94
N ALA A 82 -24.93 8.41 -10.80
CA ALA A 82 -25.95 7.69 -11.57
C ALA A 82 -26.90 6.86 -10.68
N ILE A 83 -26.42 6.29 -9.57
CA ILE A 83 -27.25 5.50 -8.64
C ILE A 83 -28.19 6.41 -7.84
N PHE A 84 -27.78 7.64 -7.50
CA PHE A 84 -28.64 8.59 -6.79
C PHE A 84 -29.82 9.11 -7.62
N GLY A 85 -29.77 8.98 -8.96
CA GLY A 85 -30.83 9.45 -9.86
C GLY A 85 -32.13 8.62 -9.83
N GLY A 86 -32.08 7.36 -9.37
CA GLY A 86 -33.24 6.45 -9.27
C GLY A 86 -33.86 6.03 -10.62
N GLY A 87 -34.31 4.78 -10.75
CA GLY A 87 -35.03 4.27 -11.94
C GLY A 87 -34.20 3.39 -12.90
N GLU A 88 -34.53 3.36 -14.19
CA GLU A 88 -33.86 2.52 -15.21
C GLU A 88 -32.34 2.75 -15.29
N GLU A 89 -31.91 3.97 -14.95
CA GLU A 89 -30.50 4.37 -14.91
C GLU A 89 -29.71 3.69 -13.77
N ALA A 90 -30.37 3.22 -12.69
CA ALA A 90 -29.72 2.45 -11.63
C ALA A 90 -29.31 1.05 -12.10
N ALA A 91 -30.13 0.41 -12.94
CA ALA A 91 -29.80 -0.89 -13.55
C ALA A 91 -28.61 -0.77 -14.52
N LYS A 92 -28.55 0.32 -15.32
CA LYS A 92 -27.37 0.64 -16.15
C LYS A 92 -26.15 0.99 -15.28
N GLY A 93 -26.35 1.65 -14.14
CA GLY A 93 -25.31 1.94 -13.15
C GLY A 93 -24.64 0.69 -12.58
N LEU A 94 -25.41 -0.37 -12.31
CA LEU A 94 -24.88 -1.66 -11.86
C LEU A 94 -23.96 -2.32 -12.90
N LEU A 95 -24.31 -2.25 -14.19
CA LEU A 95 -23.45 -2.73 -15.28
C LEU A 95 -22.15 -1.94 -15.34
N ARG A 96 -22.23 -0.61 -15.21
CA ARG A 96 -21.06 0.28 -15.15
C ARG A 96 -20.17 0.05 -13.92
N LEU A 97 -20.75 -0.38 -12.80
CA LEU A 97 -20.03 -0.77 -11.58
C LEU A 97 -19.09 -1.97 -11.79
N SER A 98 -19.48 -2.92 -12.65
CA SER A 98 -18.62 -4.07 -12.97
C SER A 98 -17.29 -3.63 -13.59
N TYR A 99 -17.29 -2.53 -14.34
CA TYR A 99 -16.06 -1.98 -14.92
C TYR A 99 -15.14 -1.39 -13.86
N VAL A 100 -15.67 -0.79 -12.78
CA VAL A 100 -14.86 -0.29 -11.65
C VAL A 100 -14.05 -1.42 -11.03
N LYS A 101 -14.68 -2.58 -10.81
CA LYS A 101 -13.99 -3.77 -10.31
C LYS A 101 -12.89 -4.24 -11.26
N SER A 102 -13.17 -4.30 -12.56
CA SER A 102 -12.20 -4.69 -13.58
C SER A 102 -11.01 -3.73 -13.67
N ILE A 103 -11.24 -2.42 -13.59
CA ILE A 103 -10.18 -1.40 -13.59
C ILE A 103 -9.33 -1.51 -12.33
N GLY A 104 -9.94 -1.72 -11.17
CA GLY A 104 -9.20 -1.98 -9.93
C GLY A 104 -8.34 -3.24 -10.03
N LEU A 105 -8.85 -4.31 -10.64
CA LEU A 105 -8.10 -5.54 -10.85
C LEU A 105 -6.93 -5.32 -11.81
N LEU A 106 -7.11 -4.51 -12.85
CA LEU A 106 -6.04 -4.11 -13.75
C LEU A 106 -4.91 -3.38 -13.00
N ALA A 107 -5.25 -2.47 -12.08
CA ALA A 107 -4.26 -1.77 -11.25
C ALA A 107 -3.46 -2.76 -10.37
N LEU A 108 -4.12 -3.78 -9.81
CA LEU A 108 -3.44 -4.85 -9.07
C LEU A 108 -2.48 -5.64 -9.96
N VAL A 109 -2.94 -6.07 -11.14
CA VAL A 109 -2.12 -6.84 -12.09
C VAL A 109 -0.91 -6.02 -12.54
N LEU A 110 -1.08 -4.72 -12.80
CA LEU A 110 0.03 -3.81 -13.11
C LEU A 110 1.02 -3.67 -11.94
N GLY A 111 0.55 -3.65 -10.69
CA GLY A 111 1.40 -3.66 -9.50
C GLY A 111 2.25 -4.91 -9.37
N VAL A 112 1.63 -6.09 -9.60
CA VAL A 112 2.34 -7.39 -9.61
C VAL A 112 3.32 -7.47 -10.78
N LEU A 113 2.96 -6.93 -11.95
CA LEU A 113 3.85 -6.90 -13.10
C LEU A 113 5.10 -6.03 -12.83
N GLY A 114 4.91 -4.83 -12.25
CA GLY A 114 6.01 -3.96 -11.87
C GLY A 114 6.95 -4.61 -10.85
N GLN A 115 6.39 -5.35 -9.89
CA GLN A 115 7.16 -6.18 -8.96
C GLN A 115 8.02 -7.24 -9.66
N MET A 116 7.43 -7.97 -10.62
CA MET A 116 8.17 -9.02 -11.33
C MET A 116 9.32 -8.44 -12.15
N ILE A 117 9.13 -7.26 -12.75
CA ILE A 117 10.18 -6.57 -13.52
C ILE A 117 11.27 -6.01 -12.61
N GLY A 118 10.91 -5.41 -11.47
CA GLY A 118 11.88 -4.94 -10.48
C GLY A 118 12.74 -6.08 -9.92
N LEU A 119 12.11 -7.22 -9.63
CA LEU A 119 12.82 -8.41 -9.16
C LEU A 119 13.68 -9.03 -10.27
N TYR A 120 13.23 -9.03 -11.52
CA TYR A 120 14.01 -9.50 -12.67
C TYR A 120 15.31 -8.70 -12.83
N SER A 121 15.23 -7.37 -12.81
CA SER A 121 16.41 -6.49 -12.88
C SER A 121 17.34 -6.68 -11.69
N ALA A 122 16.80 -6.89 -10.48
CA ALA A 122 17.60 -7.19 -9.30
C ALA A 122 18.37 -8.52 -9.45
N PHE A 123 17.73 -9.57 -9.99
CA PHE A 123 18.39 -10.85 -10.24
C PHE A 123 19.45 -10.78 -11.35
N GLU A 124 19.22 -10.00 -12.40
CA GLU A 124 20.20 -9.74 -13.46
C GLU A 124 21.47 -9.09 -12.89
N ALA A 125 21.32 -8.06 -12.05
CA ALA A 125 22.45 -7.42 -11.37
C ALA A 125 23.21 -8.38 -10.42
N ILE A 126 22.48 -9.32 -9.79
CA ILE A 126 23.09 -10.36 -8.94
C ILE A 126 23.91 -11.34 -9.78
N GLN A 127 23.44 -11.69 -10.98
CA GLN A 127 24.14 -12.58 -11.90
C GLN A 127 25.45 -11.96 -12.42
N GLU A 128 25.48 -10.66 -12.69
CA GLU A 128 26.69 -9.96 -13.12
C GLU A 128 27.75 -9.82 -12.00
N MET A 129 27.32 -9.56 -10.76
CA MET A 129 28.25 -9.30 -9.65
C MET A 129 28.82 -10.57 -8.98
N GLY A 130 28.17 -11.73 -9.13
CA GLY A 130 28.64 -13.04 -8.64
C GLY A 130 28.66 -13.25 -7.12
N SER A 131 28.81 -12.19 -6.31
CA SER A 131 28.71 -12.24 -4.85
C SER A 131 27.82 -11.11 -4.32
N VAL A 132 26.76 -11.47 -3.60
CA VAL A 132 25.76 -10.50 -3.11
C VAL A 132 25.47 -10.77 -1.64
N SER A 133 25.50 -9.70 -0.83
CA SER A 133 25.18 -9.82 0.59
C SER A 133 23.67 -10.02 0.78
N PRO A 134 23.24 -10.81 1.78
CA PRO A 134 21.82 -10.97 2.12
C PRO A 134 21.10 -9.63 2.36
N ALA A 135 21.82 -8.62 2.85
CA ALA A 135 21.30 -7.28 3.07
C ALA A 135 20.89 -6.56 1.77
N MET A 136 21.67 -6.72 0.68
CA MET A 136 21.31 -6.13 -0.62
C MET A 136 20.07 -6.79 -1.23
N LEU A 137 20.00 -8.13 -1.16
CA LEU A 137 18.83 -8.87 -1.62
C LEU A 137 17.55 -8.44 -0.87
N ALA A 138 17.65 -8.30 0.46
CA ALA A 138 16.55 -7.83 1.30
C ALA A 138 16.11 -6.39 0.93
N GLY A 139 17.06 -5.52 0.58
CA GLY A 139 16.78 -4.17 0.09
C GLY A 139 15.98 -4.17 -1.22
N GLY A 140 16.42 -4.95 -2.22
CA GLY A 140 15.73 -5.07 -3.51
C GLY A 140 14.31 -5.63 -3.39
N LEU A 141 14.14 -6.68 -2.56
CA LEU A 141 12.82 -7.25 -2.26
C LEU A 141 11.90 -6.24 -1.56
N LYS A 142 12.43 -5.47 -0.60
CA LYS A 142 11.67 -4.42 0.09
C LYS A 142 11.16 -3.38 -0.90
N VAL A 143 12.04 -2.83 -1.76
CA VAL A 143 11.67 -1.79 -2.72
C VAL A 143 10.65 -2.31 -3.72
N SER A 144 10.88 -3.51 -4.25
CA SER A 144 9.98 -4.11 -5.21
C SER A 144 8.57 -4.26 -4.61
N SER A 145 8.46 -4.85 -3.41
CA SER A 145 7.17 -5.26 -2.81
C SER A 145 6.18 -4.11 -2.61
N ILE A 146 6.68 -2.88 -2.52
CA ILE A 146 5.89 -1.67 -2.34
C ILE A 146 4.96 -1.42 -3.54
N THR A 147 5.40 -1.69 -4.76
CA THR A 147 4.58 -1.52 -5.97
C THR A 147 3.37 -2.46 -5.95
N THR A 148 3.53 -3.68 -5.43
CA THR A 148 2.42 -4.64 -5.29
C THR A 148 1.46 -4.19 -4.18
N ILE A 149 1.99 -3.76 -3.04
CA ILE A 149 1.17 -3.26 -1.93
C ILE A 149 0.31 -2.07 -2.38
N TRP A 150 0.89 -1.15 -3.17
CA TRP A 150 0.17 -0.02 -3.72
C TRP A 150 -0.96 -0.44 -4.67
N GLY A 151 -0.68 -1.35 -5.61
CA GLY A 151 -1.71 -1.90 -6.50
C GLY A 151 -2.84 -2.61 -5.73
N LEU A 152 -2.51 -3.31 -4.65
CA LEU A 152 -3.48 -4.00 -3.80
C LEU A 152 -4.37 -3.03 -3.02
N ILE A 153 -3.80 -1.98 -2.43
CA ILE A 153 -4.57 -0.94 -1.73
C ILE A 153 -5.58 -0.30 -2.68
N CYS A 154 -5.14 0.09 -3.88
CA CYS A 154 -6.02 0.65 -4.91
C CYS A 154 -7.16 -0.30 -5.29
N TYR A 155 -6.87 -1.60 -5.46
CA TYR A 155 -7.89 -2.60 -5.78
C TYR A 155 -8.91 -2.77 -4.66
N VAL A 156 -8.46 -2.87 -3.40
CA VAL A 156 -9.34 -3.01 -2.24
C VAL A 156 -10.27 -1.80 -2.11
N LEU A 157 -9.77 -0.59 -2.32
CA LEU A 157 -10.60 0.62 -2.31
C LEU A 157 -11.68 0.57 -3.40
N CYS A 158 -11.33 0.19 -4.63
CA CYS A 158 -12.29 0.03 -5.72
C CYS A 158 -13.34 -1.04 -5.41
N LEU A 159 -12.92 -2.15 -4.79
CA LEU A 159 -13.81 -3.25 -4.41
C LEU A 159 -14.79 -2.83 -3.31
N LEU A 160 -14.34 -2.06 -2.31
CA LEU A 160 -15.20 -1.51 -1.26
C LEU A 160 -16.26 -0.56 -1.84
N VAL A 161 -15.87 0.32 -2.76
CA VAL A 161 -16.81 1.22 -3.44
C VAL A 161 -17.85 0.42 -4.24
N TYR A 162 -17.42 -0.57 -5.02
CA TYR A 162 -18.31 -1.46 -5.76
C TYR A 162 -19.29 -2.19 -4.83
N LEU A 163 -18.80 -2.75 -3.72
CA LEU A 163 -19.62 -3.51 -2.78
C LEU A 163 -20.62 -2.62 -2.04
N GLY A 164 -20.20 -1.42 -1.63
CA GLY A 164 -21.08 -0.43 -1.00
C GLY A 164 -22.20 0.04 -1.94
N LEU A 165 -21.85 0.45 -3.16
CA LEU A 165 -22.83 0.94 -4.14
C LEU A 165 -23.78 -0.17 -4.62
N SER A 166 -23.27 -1.39 -4.84
CA SER A 166 -24.12 -2.54 -5.24
C SER A 166 -25.07 -2.99 -4.14
N ALA A 167 -24.69 -2.86 -2.86
CA ALA A 167 -25.57 -3.13 -1.73
C ALA A 167 -26.71 -2.11 -1.62
N VAL A 168 -26.44 -0.82 -1.89
CA VAL A 168 -27.46 0.24 -1.90
C VAL A 168 -28.42 0.06 -3.07
N ALA A 169 -27.91 -0.25 -4.26
CA ALA A 169 -28.73 -0.43 -5.47
C ALA A 169 -29.64 -1.67 -5.43
N LYS A 170 -29.25 -2.75 -4.73
CA LYS A 170 -30.12 -3.93 -4.52
C LYS A 170 -31.24 -3.70 -3.50
N LYS A 171 -31.15 -2.63 -2.70
CA LYS A 171 -32.09 -2.33 -1.62
C LYS A 171 -33.23 -1.41 -2.08
N GLN A 172 -33.08 -0.78 -3.26
CA GLN A 172 -34.14 -0.07 -3.97
C GLN A 172 -34.89 -1.02 -4.90
#